data_AF-A0A9D9DPD9-F1
#
_entry.id   AF-A0A9D9DPD9-F1
#
_cell.length_a   1.000
_cell.length_b   1.000
_cell.length_c   1.000
_cell.angle_alpha   90.00
_cell.angle_beta   90.00
_cell.angle_gamma   90.00
#
_symmetry.space_group_name_H-M   'P 1'
#
loop_
_entity.id
_entity.type
_entity.pdbx_description
1 polymer ?
#
loop_
_entity_poly.entity_id
_entity_poly.type
_entity_poly.pdbx_seq_one_letter_code
_entity_poly.pdbx_strand_id
1 'polypeptide(L)'
;MGKVNLIKNIVSNKVVNFAEIKPSAKQVPGTVKVMEPQDSFKRACECVAHFDDSKTTVFGEFPKDYVDVEEFMVEAEPEHYSRLLKKLIPAKPAHMMTSQTLKPSYYISHLFSHGKGQGTEAVKSVVTKSLNDTRTQGRVTIQSDIIDGKTSPSGFYYKLGFRFANKDYNRIMQEWLEQGGKKENAPLLTGLMYLPKENIHHCLNY
;
A
#
# COMPACT_ATOMS: atom_id res chain seq x y z
N MET A 1 -7.08 -76.62 49.98
CA MET A 1 -6.84 -77.02 48.57
C MET A 1 -6.52 -75.75 47.80
N GLY A 2 -5.38 -75.47 47.18
CA GLY A 2 -4.06 -76.08 47.07
C GLY A 2 -3.19 -75.07 46.27
N LYS A 3 -1.91 -74.91 46.67
CA LYS A 3 -0.70 -74.42 45.95
C LYS A 3 -0.83 -73.37 44.82
N VAL A 4 0.07 -72.43 44.53
CA VAL A 4 1.41 -72.00 44.97
C VAL A 4 1.69 -70.70 44.21
N ASN A 5 2.59 -69.88 44.75
CA ASN A 5 3.14 -68.61 44.29
C ASN A 5 3.68 -68.49 42.83
N LEU A 6 4.00 -67.22 42.51
CA LEU A 6 5.12 -66.72 41.67
C LEU A 6 4.79 -66.70 40.15
N ILE A 7 5.09 -65.70 39.30
CA ILE A 7 6.29 -64.85 39.09
C ILE A 7 5.91 -63.56 38.29
N LYS A 8 6.76 -62.53 38.41
CA LYS A 8 6.82 -61.26 37.68
C LYS A 8 7.08 -61.37 36.15
N ASN A 9 6.93 -60.20 35.50
CA ASN A 9 7.69 -59.64 34.36
C ASN A 9 7.05 -59.67 32.95
N ILE A 10 6.72 -58.48 32.41
CA ILE A 10 7.40 -57.62 31.39
C ILE A 10 7.14 -58.08 29.93
N VAL A 11 6.80 -57.09 29.08
CA VAL A 11 7.29 -56.86 27.68
C VAL A 11 6.20 -56.86 26.58
N SER A 12 6.07 -55.66 25.97
CA SER A 12 5.94 -55.33 24.54
C SER A 12 4.70 -55.70 23.70
N ASN A 13 4.10 -54.63 23.16
CA ASN A 13 3.73 -54.37 21.76
C ASN A 13 3.77 -55.55 20.78
N LYS A 14 2.62 -55.82 20.12
CA LYS A 14 2.39 -55.53 18.68
C LYS A 14 1.00 -55.98 18.24
N VAL A 15 0.28 -55.07 17.58
CA VAL A 15 -0.47 -55.20 16.31
C VAL A 15 -1.25 -56.50 16.07
N VAL A 16 -2.58 -56.44 15.92
CA VAL A 16 -3.28 -57.19 14.86
C VAL A 16 -4.55 -56.48 14.37
N ASN A 17 -4.70 -56.59 13.06
CA ASN A 17 -5.69 -56.17 12.07
C ASN A 17 -7.20 -56.11 12.40
N PHE A 18 -7.81 -55.21 11.62
CA PHE A 18 -9.22 -55.17 11.25
C PHE A 18 -9.70 -56.51 10.67
N ALA A 19 -10.80 -57.02 11.22
CA ALA A 19 -11.63 -58.04 10.60
C ALA A 19 -12.81 -57.40 9.88
N GLU A 20 -13.08 -57.94 8.70
CA GLU A 20 -14.00 -57.52 7.66
C GLU A 20 -15.49 -57.61 8.09
N ILE A 21 -16.29 -56.62 7.67
CA ILE A 21 -17.71 -56.85 7.37
C ILE A 21 -17.91 -56.49 5.90
N LYS A 22 -18.24 -57.52 5.12
CA LYS A 22 -18.52 -57.50 3.67
C LYS A 22 -20.03 -57.26 3.42
N PRO A 23 -20.47 -57.01 2.17
CA PRO A 23 -21.04 -55.73 1.77
C PRO A 23 -22.54 -55.82 1.41
N SER A 24 -23.20 -54.67 1.28
CA SER A 24 -24.44 -54.56 0.49
C SER A 24 -24.22 -53.55 -0.62
N ALA A 25 -24.19 -54.07 -1.85
CA ALA A 25 -23.99 -53.33 -3.07
C ALA A 25 -25.29 -52.69 -3.54
N LYS A 26 -25.26 -51.39 -3.78
CA LYS A 26 -25.92 -50.76 -4.94
C LYS A 26 -24.99 -49.67 -5.48
N GLN A 27 -24.31 -49.98 -6.58
CA GLN A 27 -23.65 -48.98 -7.43
C GLN A 27 -24.66 -48.48 -8.47
N VAL A 28 -24.76 -47.16 -8.62
CA VAL A 28 -25.08 -46.49 -9.88
C VAL A 28 -24.07 -45.34 -10.03
N PRO A 29 -23.43 -45.17 -11.20
CA PRO A 29 -22.10 -44.60 -11.30
C PRO A 29 -22.13 -43.07 -11.32
N GLY A 30 -21.75 -42.45 -10.21
CA GLY A 30 -21.33 -41.06 -10.18
C GLY A 30 -19.83 -40.98 -10.43
N THR A 31 -19.43 -40.53 -11.61
CA THR A 31 -18.04 -40.15 -11.89
C THR A 31 -17.62 -39.14 -10.82
N VAL A 32 -16.77 -39.55 -9.87
CA VAL A 32 -16.06 -38.58 -9.04
C VAL A 32 -15.06 -37.92 -9.99
N LYS A 33 -15.48 -36.81 -10.60
CA LYS A 33 -14.53 -35.82 -11.10
C LYS A 33 -13.76 -35.41 -9.87
N VAL A 34 -12.54 -35.92 -9.75
CA VAL A 34 -11.48 -35.22 -9.03
C VAL A 34 -11.51 -33.82 -9.61
N MET A 35 -11.98 -32.85 -8.83
CA MET A 35 -11.76 -31.46 -9.17
C MET A 35 -10.25 -31.30 -9.17
N GLU A 36 -9.67 -31.25 -10.37
CA GLU A 36 -8.39 -30.61 -10.54
C GLU A 36 -8.44 -29.27 -9.80
N PRO A 37 -7.38 -28.90 -9.05
CA PRO A 37 -7.35 -27.63 -8.37
C PRO A 37 -7.66 -26.59 -9.42
N GLN A 38 -8.82 -25.94 -9.28
CA GLN A 38 -9.26 -24.96 -10.27
C GLN A 38 -8.11 -24.00 -10.48
N ASP A 39 -7.67 -23.91 -11.73
CA ASP A 39 -6.69 -22.94 -12.20
C ASP A 39 -6.89 -21.67 -11.40
N SER A 40 -5.89 -21.35 -10.57
CA SER A 40 -5.86 -20.15 -9.75
C SER A 40 -6.33 -19.01 -10.65
N PHE A 41 -7.49 -18.41 -10.36
CA PHE A 41 -7.94 -17.21 -11.04
C PHE A 41 -6.78 -16.22 -11.00
N LYS A 42 -6.02 -16.11 -12.11
CA LYS A 42 -5.01 -15.07 -12.29
C LYS A 42 -5.80 -13.78 -12.39
N ARG A 43 -6.16 -13.20 -11.25
CA ARG A 43 -6.72 -11.86 -11.20
C ARG A 43 -5.73 -10.96 -11.93
N ALA A 44 -6.21 -10.28 -12.97
CA ALA A 44 -5.41 -9.29 -13.67
C ALA A 44 -4.91 -8.25 -12.67
N CYS A 45 -3.75 -7.64 -12.95
CA CYS A 45 -3.35 -6.45 -12.20
C CYS A 45 -4.41 -5.38 -12.41
N GLU A 46 -4.82 -4.75 -11.33
CA GLU A 46 -5.81 -3.67 -11.33
C GLU A 46 -5.11 -2.41 -10.86
N CYS A 47 -5.11 -1.37 -11.69
CA CYS A 47 -4.71 -0.04 -11.30
C CYS A 47 -5.85 0.91 -11.63
N VAL A 48 -6.40 1.54 -10.60
CA VAL A 48 -7.47 2.52 -10.73
C VAL A 48 -6.85 3.89 -10.52
N ALA A 49 -6.76 4.64 -11.61
CA ALA A 49 -6.38 6.04 -11.60
C ALA A 49 -7.49 6.89 -12.22
N HIS A 50 -7.82 8.00 -11.57
CA HIS A 50 -8.81 8.95 -12.06
C HIS A 50 -8.17 10.31 -12.27
N PHE A 51 -8.72 11.06 -13.21
CA PHE A 51 -8.38 12.46 -13.39
C PHE A 51 -8.93 13.24 -12.19
N ASP A 52 -8.09 14.04 -11.56
CA ASP A 52 -8.42 14.88 -10.42
C ASP A 52 -8.11 16.34 -10.74
N ASP A 53 -9.13 17.18 -10.73
CA ASP A 53 -9.09 18.63 -10.86
C ASP A 53 -9.77 19.35 -9.67
N SER A 54 -9.93 18.63 -8.55
CA SER A 54 -10.67 19.08 -7.36
C SER A 54 -10.12 20.34 -6.70
N LYS A 55 -8.95 20.84 -7.14
CA LYS A 55 -8.24 21.96 -6.52
C LYS A 55 -8.08 21.72 -5.01
N THR A 56 -7.64 20.50 -4.68
CA THR A 56 -7.37 20.13 -3.29
C THR A 56 -6.20 20.93 -2.72
N THR A 57 -6.41 21.56 -1.57
CA THR A 57 -5.35 22.22 -0.80
C THR A 57 -4.39 21.17 -0.26
N VAL A 58 -3.09 21.39 -0.48
CA VAL A 58 -2.04 20.47 -0.07
C VAL A 58 -1.01 21.13 0.84
N PHE A 59 -0.42 20.30 1.70
CA PHE A 59 0.66 20.68 2.60
C PHE A 59 1.94 19.94 2.20
N GLY A 60 3.09 20.59 2.42
CA GLY A 60 4.40 20.05 2.08
C GLY A 60 5.06 20.76 0.91
N GLU A 61 6.10 20.14 0.38
CA GLU A 61 6.95 20.66 -0.68
C GLU A 61 6.56 20.02 -2.02
N PHE A 62 5.94 20.84 -2.88
CA PHE A 62 5.61 20.50 -4.25
C PHE A 62 6.36 21.40 -5.23
N PRO A 63 6.74 20.87 -6.40
CA PRO A 63 7.30 21.70 -7.46
C PRO A 63 6.22 22.61 -8.05
N LYS A 64 6.63 23.77 -8.60
CA LYS A 64 5.72 24.82 -9.09
C LYS A 64 4.78 24.37 -10.22
N ASP A 65 5.16 23.31 -10.95
CA ASP A 65 4.35 22.73 -12.01
C ASP A 65 3.23 21.83 -11.47
N TYR A 66 3.24 21.47 -10.18
CA TYR A 66 2.21 20.67 -9.51
C TYR A 66 1.18 21.49 -8.73
N VAL A 67 1.52 22.71 -8.30
CA VAL A 67 0.63 23.52 -7.45
C VAL A 67 0.45 24.92 -8.00
N ASP A 68 -0.73 25.47 -7.74
CA ASP A 68 -0.98 26.91 -7.74
C ASP A 68 -0.79 27.43 -6.31
N VAL A 69 -0.08 28.53 -6.18
CA VAL A 69 0.28 29.14 -4.91
C VAL A 69 -0.48 30.45 -4.76
N GLU A 70 -1.22 30.60 -3.67
CA GLU A 70 -1.95 31.81 -3.33
C GLU A 70 -1.45 32.36 -2.01
N GLU A 71 -1.19 33.67 -1.97
CA GLU A 71 -0.82 34.38 -0.76
C GLU A 71 -2.00 35.25 -0.31
N PHE A 72 -2.37 35.14 0.95
CA PHE A 72 -3.46 35.90 1.54
C PHE A 72 -3.11 36.37 2.95
N MET A 73 -3.78 37.44 3.37
CA MET A 73 -3.62 38.03 4.68
C MET A 73 -4.53 37.30 5.67
N VAL A 74 -3.97 36.71 6.72
CA VAL A 74 -4.75 36.23 7.86
C VAL A 74 -4.93 37.42 8.81
N GLU A 75 -6.18 37.74 9.13
CA GLU A 75 -6.50 38.83 10.05
C GLU A 75 -6.00 38.53 11.47
N ALA A 76 -5.78 39.59 12.25
CA ALA A 76 -5.35 39.44 13.63
C ALA A 76 -6.43 38.76 14.47
N GLU A 77 -6.04 37.72 15.22
CA GLU A 77 -6.92 37.07 16.20
C GLU A 77 -6.71 37.76 17.55
N PRO A 78 -7.74 38.39 18.14
CA PRO A 78 -7.61 39.00 19.46
C PRO A 78 -7.45 37.92 20.54
N GLU A 79 -6.90 38.34 21.67
CA GLU A 79 -6.82 37.51 22.87
C GLU A 79 -8.22 37.05 23.29
N HIS A 80 -8.37 35.76 23.60
CA HIS A 80 -9.64 35.21 24.05
C HIS A 80 -9.45 34.02 24.98
N TYR A 81 -10.40 33.79 25.88
CA TYR A 81 -10.36 32.64 26.77
C TYR A 81 -10.95 31.39 26.10
N SER A 82 -10.13 30.35 25.91
CA SER A 82 -10.61 29.06 25.42
C SER A 82 -11.23 28.26 26.56
N ARG A 83 -12.55 28.04 26.51
CA ARG A 83 -13.26 27.18 27.48
C ARG A 83 -12.78 25.73 27.41
N LEU A 84 -12.44 25.24 26.21
CA LEU A 84 -11.99 23.86 26.00
C LEU A 84 -10.61 23.62 26.64
N LEU A 85 -9.69 24.57 26.49
CA LEU A 85 -8.33 24.47 27.03
C LEU A 85 -8.20 25.10 28.43
N LYS A 86 -9.28 25.66 28.97
CA LYS A 86 -9.34 26.40 30.25
C LYS A 86 -8.20 27.42 30.43
N LYS A 87 -7.80 28.07 29.34
CA LYS A 87 -6.68 29.03 29.34
C LYS A 87 -6.94 30.20 28.41
N LEU A 88 -6.28 31.31 28.72
CA LEU A 88 -6.19 32.47 27.85
C LEU A 88 -5.33 32.13 26.63
N ILE A 89 -5.88 32.29 25.43
CA ILE A 89 -5.16 32.16 24.17
C ILE A 89 -4.64 33.57 23.83
N PRO A 90 -3.32 33.77 23.72
CA PRO A 90 -2.77 35.08 23.42
C PRO A 90 -3.19 35.55 22.02
N ALA A 91 -3.24 36.86 21.83
CA ALA A 91 -3.51 37.45 20.53
C ALA A 91 -2.47 36.99 19.49
N LYS A 92 -2.92 36.75 18.26
CA LYS A 92 -2.04 36.51 17.11
C LYS A 92 -2.13 37.72 16.17
N PRO A 93 -0.99 38.35 15.83
CA PRO A 93 -1.00 39.45 14.87
C PRO A 93 -1.40 38.98 13.47
N ALA A 94 -1.88 39.91 12.65
CA ALA A 94 -2.12 39.65 11.23
C ALA A 94 -0.79 39.24 10.57
N HIS A 95 -0.83 38.19 9.75
CA HIS A 95 0.36 37.64 9.10
C HIS A 95 0.02 37.05 7.73
N MET A 96 0.97 37.17 6.81
CA MET A 96 0.80 36.62 5.47
C MET A 96 0.86 35.10 5.56
N MET A 97 -0.05 34.44 4.87
CA MET A 97 -0.10 32.99 4.76
C MET A 97 -0.11 32.60 3.29
N THR A 98 0.55 31.49 3.00
CA THR A 98 0.60 30.89 1.67
C THR A 98 -0.21 29.59 1.69
N SER A 99 -1.13 29.43 0.74
CA SER A 99 -1.82 28.18 0.46
C SER A 99 -1.36 27.62 -0.87
N GLN A 100 -1.31 26.29 -0.96
CA GLN A 100 -0.97 25.56 -2.18
C GLN A 100 -2.12 24.67 -2.57
N THR A 101 -2.45 24.68 -3.86
CA THR A 101 -3.56 23.91 -4.41
C THR A 101 -3.09 23.07 -5.58
N LEU A 102 -3.45 21.78 -5.62
CA LEU A 102 -3.03 20.91 -6.71
C LEU A 102 -3.60 21.34 -8.05
N LYS A 103 -2.72 21.39 -9.05
CA LYS A 103 -3.08 21.43 -10.47
C LYS A 103 -3.65 20.09 -10.90
N PRO A 104 -4.40 20.05 -12.02
CA PRO A 104 -4.98 18.80 -12.50
C PRO A 104 -3.94 17.70 -12.66
N SER A 105 -4.23 16.51 -12.12
CA SER A 105 -3.33 15.36 -12.12
C SER A 105 -4.11 14.05 -12.29
N TYR A 106 -3.42 12.95 -12.58
CA TYR A 106 -3.99 11.63 -12.39
C TYR A 106 -3.69 11.14 -10.98
N TYR A 107 -4.72 10.89 -10.19
CA TYR A 107 -4.60 10.31 -8.86
C TYR A 107 -4.73 8.79 -8.94
N ILE A 108 -3.69 8.07 -8.53
CA ILE A 108 -3.74 6.61 -8.39
C ILE A 108 -4.43 6.30 -7.07
N SER A 109 -5.71 5.93 -7.15
CA SER A 109 -6.49 5.56 -5.97
C SER A 109 -6.14 4.16 -5.45
N HIS A 110 -5.75 3.27 -6.35
CA HIS A 110 -5.64 1.86 -6.02
C HIS A 110 -4.75 1.10 -6.99
N LEU A 111 -3.93 0.19 -6.47
CA LEU A 111 -3.07 -0.70 -7.25
C LEU A 111 -3.00 -2.08 -6.59
N PHE A 112 -3.54 -3.10 -7.26
CA PHE A 112 -3.33 -4.51 -6.95
C PHE A 112 -2.53 -5.18 -8.05
N SER A 113 -1.41 -5.79 -7.68
CA SER A 113 -0.55 -6.55 -8.57
C SER A 113 -0.42 -7.98 -8.07
N HIS A 114 -0.66 -8.96 -8.94
CA HIS A 114 -0.60 -10.39 -8.63
C HIS A 114 0.65 -11.08 -9.19
N GLY A 115 1.51 -10.33 -9.90
CA GLY A 115 2.71 -10.88 -10.54
C GLY A 115 3.88 -9.90 -10.58
N LYS A 116 5.08 -10.42 -10.88
CA LYS A 116 6.29 -9.62 -11.04
C LYS A 116 6.12 -8.65 -12.21
N GLY A 117 6.41 -7.36 -12.00
CA GLY A 117 6.39 -6.32 -13.03
C GLY A 117 5.01 -5.75 -13.36
N GLN A 118 3.90 -6.42 -13.04
CA GLN A 118 2.57 -5.93 -13.44
C GLN A 118 2.22 -4.58 -12.79
N GLY A 119 2.52 -4.41 -11.50
CA GLY A 119 2.32 -3.12 -10.83
C GLY A 119 3.12 -1.99 -11.45
N THR A 120 4.36 -2.25 -11.88
CA THR A 120 5.21 -1.28 -12.57
C THR A 120 4.59 -0.86 -13.90
N GLU A 121 4.19 -1.83 -14.73
CA GLU A 121 3.57 -1.55 -16.03
C GLU A 121 2.24 -0.80 -15.89
N ALA A 122 1.47 -1.09 -14.85
CA ALA A 122 0.24 -0.37 -14.57
C ALA A 122 0.50 1.10 -14.20
N VAL A 123 1.51 1.38 -13.36
CA VAL A 123 1.93 2.75 -13.05
C VAL A 123 2.44 3.46 -14.31
N LYS A 124 3.28 2.81 -15.13
CA LYS A 124 3.76 3.36 -16.41
C LYS A 124 2.60 3.74 -17.33
N SER A 125 1.57 2.90 -17.43
CA SER A 125 0.37 3.19 -18.22
C SER A 125 -0.33 4.48 -17.76
N VAL A 126 -0.47 4.68 -16.45
CA VAL A 126 -1.03 5.92 -15.88
C VAL A 126 -0.14 7.12 -16.21
N VAL A 127 1.18 6.99 -16.08
CA VAL A 127 2.14 8.05 -16.41
C VAL A 127 2.05 8.42 -17.89
N THR A 128 2.05 7.44 -18.79
CA THR A 128 1.87 7.67 -20.24
C THR A 128 0.54 8.37 -20.53
N LYS A 129 -0.55 7.94 -19.89
CA LYS A 129 -1.85 8.62 -20.02
C LYS A 129 -1.78 10.08 -19.56
N SER A 130 -1.12 10.35 -18.44
CA SER A 130 -0.96 11.70 -17.89
C SER A 130 -0.09 12.61 -18.77
N LEU A 131 0.86 12.06 -19.52
CA LEU A 131 1.68 12.82 -20.48
C LEU A 131 0.87 13.23 -21.71
N ASN A 132 -0.03 12.35 -22.16
CA ASN A 132 -0.88 12.60 -23.32
C ASN A 132 -2.07 13.55 -23.02
N ASP A 133 -2.41 13.77 -21.75
CA ASP A 133 -3.42 14.74 -21.33
C ASP A 133 -2.78 16.12 -21.11
N THR A 134 -3.18 17.10 -21.94
CA THR A 134 -2.64 18.47 -21.93
C THR A 134 -2.90 19.22 -20.62
N ARG A 135 -3.89 18.77 -19.84
CA ARG A 135 -4.24 19.38 -18.54
C ARG A 135 -3.40 18.84 -17.41
N THR A 136 -2.84 17.63 -17.52
CA THR A 136 -1.99 17.03 -16.49
C THR A 136 -0.51 17.10 -16.82
N GLN A 137 -0.11 17.04 -18.09
CA GLN A 137 1.28 17.23 -18.53
C GLN A 137 2.30 16.35 -17.78
N GLY A 138 1.92 15.09 -17.50
CA GLY A 138 2.75 14.15 -16.75
C GLY A 138 2.51 14.13 -15.23
N ARG A 139 1.60 14.95 -14.70
CA ARG A 139 1.29 14.99 -13.27
C ARG A 139 0.55 13.74 -12.81
N VAL A 140 1.16 13.02 -11.87
CA VAL A 140 0.59 11.84 -11.21
C VAL A 140 0.80 11.97 -9.71
N THR A 141 -0.27 11.79 -8.95
CA THR A 141 -0.28 11.84 -7.48
C THR A 141 -0.82 10.53 -6.91
N ILE A 142 -0.45 10.24 -5.67
CA ILE A 142 -0.91 9.04 -4.96
C ILE A 142 -0.81 9.24 -3.44
N GLN A 143 -1.85 8.84 -2.71
CA GLN A 143 -1.75 8.62 -1.27
C GLN A 143 -1.22 7.21 -1.04
N SER A 144 -0.01 7.09 -0.51
CA SER A 144 0.60 5.80 -0.23
C SER A 144 0.32 5.39 1.22
N ASP A 145 -0.64 4.49 1.42
CA ASP A 145 -1.07 4.03 2.74
C ASP A 145 -0.68 2.57 3.00
N ILE A 146 -0.24 2.28 4.22
CA ILE A 146 0.12 0.92 4.66
C ILE A 146 -1.14 0.22 5.19
N ILE A 147 -1.69 -0.72 4.42
CA ILE A 147 -2.92 -1.43 4.77
C ILE A 147 -2.65 -2.70 5.60
N ASP A 148 -1.55 -3.40 5.33
CA ASP A 148 -1.22 -4.69 5.96
C ASP A 148 -0.36 -4.56 7.24
N GLY A 149 0.08 -3.33 7.56
CA GLY A 149 0.97 -3.02 8.67
C GLY A 149 2.40 -3.55 8.53
N LYS A 150 2.77 -4.11 7.37
CA LYS A 150 4.02 -4.88 7.21
C LYS A 150 4.82 -4.47 5.98
N THR A 151 4.16 -4.11 4.89
CA THR A 151 4.83 -3.73 3.66
C THR A 151 4.85 -2.22 3.51
N SER A 152 5.83 -1.71 2.75
CA SER A 152 5.93 -0.30 2.40
C SER A 152 5.53 -0.12 0.94
N PRO A 153 4.27 0.26 0.64
CA PRO A 153 3.88 0.67 -0.71
C PRO A 153 4.71 1.87 -1.17
N SER A 154 5.02 2.77 -0.24
CA SER A 154 5.86 3.94 -0.48
C SER A 154 7.23 3.54 -1.03
N GLY A 155 7.82 2.46 -0.54
CA GLY A 155 9.10 1.94 -1.05
C GLY A 155 9.03 1.53 -2.52
N PHE A 156 7.91 0.95 -2.94
CA PHE A 156 7.67 0.61 -4.35
C PHE A 156 7.57 1.86 -5.22
N TYR A 157 6.73 2.82 -4.86
CA TYR A 157 6.58 4.06 -5.63
C TYR A 157 7.85 4.90 -5.65
N TYR A 158 8.58 4.96 -4.54
CA TYR A 158 9.83 5.73 -4.44
C TYR A 158 10.91 5.21 -5.40
N LYS A 159 10.99 3.88 -5.56
CA LYS A 159 11.86 3.23 -6.56
C LYS A 159 11.47 3.58 -7.99
N LEU A 160 10.19 3.75 -8.27
CA LEU A 160 9.69 4.22 -9.56
C LEU A 160 9.92 5.73 -9.79
N GLY A 161 10.47 6.44 -8.81
CA GLY A 161 10.79 7.87 -8.93
C GLY A 161 9.82 8.81 -8.24
N PHE A 162 8.78 8.31 -7.57
CA PHE A 162 7.87 9.16 -6.79
C PHE A 162 8.58 9.75 -5.57
N ARG A 163 8.12 10.91 -5.12
CA ARG A 163 8.60 11.60 -3.92
C ARG A 163 7.44 11.98 -3.03
N PHE A 164 7.66 11.95 -1.73
CA PHE A 164 6.72 12.47 -0.76
C PHE A 164 6.63 13.99 -0.85
N ALA A 165 5.46 14.53 -0.54
CA ALA A 165 5.31 15.95 -0.22
C ALA A 165 6.10 16.35 1.05
N ASN A 166 6.36 15.39 1.95
CA ASN A 166 7.17 15.59 3.14
C ASN A 166 8.67 15.38 2.84
N LYS A 167 9.48 16.44 3.03
CA LYS A 167 10.93 16.43 2.78
C LYS A 167 11.70 15.47 3.69
N ASP A 168 11.33 15.35 4.95
CA ASP A 168 12.00 14.45 5.90
C ASP A 168 11.78 13.00 5.48
N TYR A 169 10.61 12.68 4.94
CA TYR A 169 10.33 11.34 4.43
C TYR A 169 11.17 11.04 3.19
N ASN A 170 11.37 12.02 2.30
CA ASN A 170 12.28 11.85 1.16
C ASN A 170 13.72 11.56 1.61
N ARG A 171 14.21 12.24 2.66
CA ARG A 171 15.54 11.97 3.22
C ARG A 171 15.68 10.52 3.70
N ILE A 172 14.71 10.03 4.49
CA ILE A 172 14.71 8.65 5.00
C ILE A 172 14.67 7.63 3.86
N MET A 173 13.84 7.87 2.84
CA MET A 173 13.71 6.97 1.69
C MET A 173 14.95 6.98 0.80
N GLN A 174 15.61 8.13 0.67
CA GLN A 174 16.87 8.26 -0.05
C GLN A 174 18.00 7.48 0.65
N GLU A 175 18.14 7.64 1.97
CA GLU A 175 19.09 6.87 2.78
C GLU A 175 18.84 5.35 2.64
N TRP A 176 17.57 4.92 2.62
CA TRP A 176 17.20 3.53 2.37
C TRP A 176 17.58 3.04 0.96
N LEU A 177 17.34 3.83 -0.08
CA LEU A 177 17.75 3.50 -1.45
C LEU A 177 19.27 3.34 -1.56
N GLU A 178 20.05 4.23 -0.94
CA GLU A 178 21.52 4.21 -0.94
C GLU A 178 22.08 2.96 -0.24
N GLN A 179 21.35 2.40 0.73
CA GLN A 179 21.67 1.13 1.38
C GLN A 179 21.20 -0.11 0.58
N GLY A 180 20.84 0.07 -0.69
CA GLY A 180 20.44 -0.98 -1.62
C GLY A 180 18.93 -1.18 -1.74
N GLY A 181 18.11 -0.40 -1.02
CA GLY A 181 16.66 -0.35 -1.21
C GLY A 181 15.97 -1.71 -1.09
N LYS A 182 16.37 -2.55 -0.14
CA LYS A 182 15.82 -3.90 0.00
C LYS A 182 14.38 -3.85 0.54
N LYS A 183 13.53 -4.78 0.13
CA LYS A 183 12.10 -4.77 0.52
C LYS A 183 11.94 -5.00 2.02
N GLU A 184 12.82 -5.81 2.59
CA GLU A 184 12.77 -6.31 3.96
C GLU A 184 13.06 -5.21 4.99
N ASN A 185 13.75 -4.14 4.59
CA ASN A 185 14.08 -3.00 5.45
C ASN A 185 13.48 -1.68 4.92
N ALA A 186 12.46 -1.75 4.08
CA ALA A 186 11.81 -0.56 3.53
C ALA A 186 11.14 0.27 4.65
N PRO A 187 11.37 1.59 4.72
CA PRO A 187 10.73 2.45 5.70
C PRO A 187 9.20 2.38 5.60
N LEU A 188 8.54 2.19 6.75
CA LEU A 188 7.09 2.14 6.85
C LEU A 188 6.52 3.56 6.97
N LEU A 189 6.59 4.31 5.86
CA LEU A 189 6.08 5.68 5.76
C LEU A 189 4.79 5.70 4.95
N THR A 190 3.86 6.55 5.37
CA THR A 190 2.57 6.80 4.71
C THR A 190 2.46 8.28 4.38
N GLY A 191 1.85 8.62 3.24
CA GLY A 191 1.64 10.02 2.88
C GLY A 191 1.42 10.25 1.39
N LEU A 192 1.10 11.50 1.08
CA LEU A 192 0.92 11.97 -0.29
C LEU A 192 2.28 12.00 -1.01
N MET A 193 2.30 11.38 -2.18
CA MET A 193 3.43 11.32 -3.08
C MET A 193 3.04 11.86 -4.46
N TYR A 194 4.03 12.32 -5.21
CA TYR A 194 3.90 12.77 -6.59
C TYR A 194 5.08 12.25 -7.41
N LEU A 195 4.93 12.23 -8.74
CA LEU A 195 6.03 11.92 -9.67
C LEU A 195 6.66 13.21 -10.20
N PRO A 196 7.85 13.62 -9.72
CA PRO A 196 8.54 14.80 -10.25
C PRO A 196 8.78 14.67 -11.76
N LYS A 197 8.70 15.78 -12.48
CA LYS A 197 8.84 15.81 -13.94
C LYS A 197 10.16 15.19 -14.41
N GLU A 198 11.24 15.48 -13.69
CA GLU A 198 12.58 14.95 -13.92
C GLU A 198 12.68 13.42 -13.77
N ASN A 199 11.77 12.80 -13.00
CA ASN A 199 11.76 11.37 -12.74
C ASN A 199 10.83 10.59 -13.68
N ILE A 200 10.07 11.26 -14.55
CA ILE A 200 9.14 10.60 -15.48
C ILE A 200 9.89 9.61 -16.38
N HIS A 201 11.04 10.01 -16.94
CA HIS A 201 11.82 9.13 -17.80
C HIS A 201 12.34 7.90 -17.04
N HIS A 202 12.76 8.07 -15.79
CA HIS A 202 13.16 6.95 -14.92
C HIS A 202 11.98 5.99 -14.69
N CYS A 203 10.80 6.52 -14.36
CA CYS A 203 9.59 5.72 -14.15
C CYS A 203 9.23 4.86 -15.36
N LEU A 204 9.27 5.43 -16.56
CA LEU A 204 8.91 4.74 -17.80
C LEU A 204 9.92 3.64 -18.20
N ASN A 205 11.18 3.75 -17.77
CA ASN A 205 12.25 2.80 -18.12
C ASN A 205 12.66 1.84 -16.98
N TYR A 206 12.03 1.95 -15.80
CA TYR A 206 12.29 1.07 -14.64
C TYR A 206 11.91 -0.39 -14.89
#